data_AF-A0A6P2FYB2-F1
#
_entry.id   AF-A0A6P2FYB2-F1
#
_cell.length_a   1.000
_cell.length_b   1.000
_cell.length_c   1.000
_cell.angle_alpha   90.00
_cell.angle_beta   90.00
_cell.angle_gamma   90.00
#
_symmetry.space_group_name_H-M   'P 1'
#
loop_
_entity.id
_entity.type
_entity.pdbx_description
1 polymer ?
#
loop_
_entity_poly.entity_id
_entity_poly.type
_entity_poly.pdbx_seq_one_letter_code
_entity_poly.pdbx_strand_id
1 'polypeptide(L)'
;MLDTAPFSDEQWWSMCDANMSLLVPFAKADLQQPFVYERRYGVFYVPFGQHQHAMSVLLAFQHGLDRGYQVAEQLGLCFSNGTADEWLKSTPGACFRSSVGKKVQVGSRASLNALERRLIGKDVTYVFE
;
A
#
# COMPACT_ATOMS: atom_id res chain seq x y z
N MET A 1 -20.77 11.97 -13.30
CA MET A 1 -20.58 10.89 -12.31
C MET A 1 -19.98 9.72 -13.06
N LEU A 2 -18.72 9.40 -12.82
CA LEU A 2 -18.13 8.17 -13.35
C LEU A 2 -18.28 7.13 -12.24
N ASP A 3 -19.37 6.35 -12.31
CA ASP A 3 -19.61 5.15 -11.51
C ASP A 3 -18.74 4.00 -12.03
N THR A 4 -17.42 4.16 -11.98
CA THR A 4 -16.52 3.02 -12.06
C THR A 4 -15.98 2.79 -10.67
N ALA A 5 -16.45 1.73 -10.02
CA ALA A 5 -15.79 1.22 -8.84
C ALA A 5 -14.29 1.05 -9.18
N PRO A 6 -13.35 1.58 -8.37
CA PRO A 6 -11.93 1.53 -8.69
C PRO A 6 -11.36 0.11 -8.72
N PHE A 7 -12.15 -0.88 -8.32
CA PHE A 7 -11.80 -2.29 -8.22
C PHE A 7 -12.91 -3.14 -8.84
N SER A 8 -12.53 -4.23 -9.51
CA SER A 8 -13.44 -5.33 -9.85
C SER A 8 -13.88 -6.10 -8.60
N ASP A 9 -14.88 -6.97 -8.75
CA ASP A 9 -15.33 -7.84 -7.65
C ASP A 9 -14.19 -8.76 -7.17
N GLU A 10 -13.39 -9.31 -8.08
CA GLU A 10 -12.24 -10.16 -7.75
C GLU A 10 -11.16 -9.39 -6.97
N GLN A 11 -10.89 -8.15 -7.36
CA GLN A 11 -9.98 -7.27 -6.62
C GLN A 11 -10.55 -6.91 -5.25
N TRP A 12 -11.86 -6.64 -5.17
CA TRP A 12 -12.53 -6.38 -3.89
C TRP A 12 -12.41 -7.57 -2.93
N TRP A 13 -12.67 -8.79 -3.40
CA TRP A 13 -12.51 -9.99 -2.59
C TRP A 13 -11.07 -10.17 -2.11
N SER A 14 -10.09 -9.91 -2.99
CA SER A 14 -8.67 -9.99 -2.63
C SER A 14 -8.26 -8.94 -1.59
N MET A 15 -8.86 -7.74 -1.63
CA MET A 15 -8.69 -6.73 -0.59
C MET A 15 -9.30 -7.18 0.75
N CYS A 16 -10.46 -7.83 0.72
CA CYS A 16 -11.07 -8.42 1.93
C CYS A 16 -10.19 -9.52 2.54
N ASP A 17 -9.61 -10.40 1.72
CA ASP A 17 -8.69 -11.45 2.18
C ASP A 17 -7.41 -10.86 2.82
N ALA A 18 -6.95 -9.70 2.33
CA ALA A 18 -5.88 -8.92 2.93
C ALA A 18 -6.31 -8.04 4.13
N ASN A 19 -7.57 -8.15 4.57
CA ASN A 19 -8.18 -7.37 5.65
C ASN A 19 -8.03 -5.84 5.47
N MET A 20 -8.07 -5.36 4.23
CA MET A 20 -8.02 -3.94 3.93
C MET A 20 -9.36 -3.29 4.25
N SER A 21 -9.33 -2.10 4.86
CA SER A 21 -10.53 -1.27 4.98
C SER A 21 -11.00 -0.74 3.62
N LEU A 22 -12.16 -0.09 3.60
CA LEU A 22 -12.49 0.84 2.53
C LEU A 22 -11.44 1.95 2.42
N LEU A 23 -11.29 2.52 1.22
CA LEU A 23 -10.38 3.63 0.98
C LEU A 23 -10.78 4.87 1.78
N VAL A 24 -9.79 5.56 2.32
CA VAL A 24 -9.94 6.84 3.02
C VAL A 24 -9.09 7.88 2.31
N PRO A 25 -9.63 9.06 1.95
CA PRO A 25 -8.85 10.14 1.38
C PRO A 25 -7.69 10.52 2.31
N PHE A 26 -6.49 10.70 1.75
CA PHE A 26 -5.28 10.87 2.55
C PHE A 26 -5.34 12.04 3.54
N ALA A 27 -5.93 13.17 3.14
CA ALA A 27 -6.10 14.35 3.99
C ALA A 27 -7.07 14.14 5.17
N LYS A 28 -7.85 13.06 5.18
CA LYS A 28 -8.81 12.69 6.24
C LYS A 28 -8.38 11.47 7.05
N ALA A 29 -7.27 10.83 6.68
CA ALA A 29 -6.83 9.61 7.31
C ALA A 29 -6.10 9.89 8.64
N ASP A 30 -6.30 9.03 9.62
CA ASP A 30 -5.55 8.98 10.87
C ASP A 30 -4.29 8.13 10.68
N LEU A 31 -3.17 8.82 10.43
CA LEU A 31 -1.88 8.18 10.17
C LEU A 31 -1.20 7.60 11.42
N GLN A 32 -1.85 7.64 12.60
CA GLN A 32 -1.39 6.94 13.80
C GLN A 32 -1.78 5.46 13.80
N GLN A 33 -2.81 5.10 13.05
CA GLN A 33 -3.26 3.71 12.91
C GLN A 33 -2.40 2.96 11.89
N PRO A 34 -2.32 1.63 11.96
CA PRO A 34 -1.65 0.84 10.93
C PRO A 34 -2.35 0.99 9.58
N PHE A 35 -1.58 1.30 8.53
CA PHE A 35 -2.14 1.61 7.21
C PHE A 35 -1.19 1.28 6.07
N VAL A 36 -1.75 1.19 4.87
CA VAL A 36 -1.04 1.21 3.57
C VAL A 36 -1.63 2.35 2.74
N TYR A 37 -0.77 3.21 2.19
CA TYR A 37 -1.16 4.37 1.40
C TYR A 37 -0.64 4.23 -0.03
N GLU A 38 -1.52 4.42 -1.00
CA GLU A 38 -1.15 4.54 -2.39
C GLU A 38 -1.78 5.79 -3.00
N ARG A 39 -0.99 6.62 -3.69
CA ARG A 39 -1.45 7.92 -4.21
C ARG A 39 -2.71 7.84 -5.07
N ARG A 40 -2.85 6.76 -5.86
CA ARG A 40 -4.00 6.56 -6.76
C ARG A 40 -5.32 6.35 -6.03
N TYR A 41 -5.28 5.77 -4.82
CA TYR A 41 -6.48 5.32 -4.10
C TYR A 41 -6.71 6.08 -2.79
N GLY A 42 -5.64 6.39 -2.06
CA GLY A 42 -5.70 6.89 -0.69
C GLY A 42 -5.18 5.86 0.31
N VAL A 43 -5.73 5.91 1.51
CA VAL A 43 -5.30 5.09 2.65
C VAL A 43 -6.23 3.90 2.82
N PHE A 44 -5.64 2.74 3.02
CA PHE A 44 -6.30 1.55 3.53
C PHE A 44 -5.77 1.26 4.92
N TYR A 45 -6.64 1.18 5.92
CA TYR A 45 -6.25 0.64 7.21
C TYR A 45 -6.11 -0.87 7.11
N VAL A 46 -5.08 -1.41 7.76
CA VAL A 46 -4.73 -2.82 7.66
C VAL A 46 -4.35 -3.33 9.05
N PRO A 47 -4.96 -4.42 9.56
CA PRO A 47 -4.68 -4.90 10.91
C PRO A 47 -3.26 -5.48 11.04
N PHE A 48 -2.90 -5.82 12.28
CA PHE A 48 -1.61 -6.41 12.61
C PHE A 48 -1.30 -7.62 11.72
N GLY A 49 -0.08 -7.64 11.15
CA GLY A 49 0.42 -8.77 10.35
C GLY A 49 -0.04 -8.81 8.89
N GLN A 50 -0.88 -7.88 8.42
CA GLN A 50 -1.49 -7.97 7.07
C GLN A 50 -0.91 -6.99 6.04
N HIS A 51 -0.07 -6.03 6.43
CA HIS A 51 0.45 -4.98 5.54
C HIS A 51 1.22 -5.54 4.32
N GLN A 52 2.09 -6.53 4.51
CA GLN A 52 2.82 -7.14 3.38
C GLN A 52 1.87 -7.83 2.39
N HIS A 53 0.82 -8.49 2.89
CA HIS A 53 -0.21 -9.08 2.04
C HIS A 53 -0.97 -8.01 1.26
N ALA A 54 -1.44 -6.96 1.93
CA ALA A 54 -2.12 -5.82 1.30
C ALA A 54 -1.25 -5.13 0.23
N MET A 55 0.03 -4.89 0.51
CA MET A 55 0.99 -4.31 -0.45
C MET A 55 1.18 -5.23 -1.67
N SER A 56 1.25 -6.54 -1.46
CA SER A 56 1.35 -7.53 -2.54
C SER A 56 0.10 -7.58 -3.41
N VAL A 57 -1.09 -7.45 -2.82
CA VAL A 57 -2.37 -7.33 -3.55
C VAL A 57 -2.40 -6.06 -4.39
N LEU A 58 -1.99 -4.92 -3.83
CA LEU A 58 -1.92 -3.66 -4.59
C LEU A 58 -0.91 -3.71 -5.74
N LEU A 59 0.22 -4.42 -5.56
CA LEU A 59 1.15 -4.69 -6.65
C LEU A 59 0.52 -5.55 -7.73
N ALA A 60 -0.23 -6.60 -7.38
CA ALA A 60 -0.95 -7.40 -8.37
C ALA A 60 -1.88 -6.53 -9.23
N PHE A 61 -2.60 -5.60 -8.61
CA PHE A 61 -3.50 -4.70 -9.33
C PHE A 61 -2.76 -3.78 -10.31
N GLN A 62 -1.52 -3.37 -9.98
CA GLN A 62 -0.67 -2.60 -10.89
C GLN A 62 -0.29 -3.38 -12.15
N HIS A 63 -0.24 -4.70 -12.07
CA HIS A 63 0.10 -5.61 -13.15
C HIS A 63 -1.13 -6.19 -13.87
N GLY A 64 -2.33 -5.70 -13.57
CA GLY A 64 -3.58 -6.21 -14.17
C GLY A 64 -3.99 -7.60 -13.64
N LEU A 65 -3.46 -7.99 -12.48
CA LEU A 65 -3.77 -9.23 -11.77
C LEU A 65 -4.73 -8.95 -10.61
N ASP A 66 -5.26 -10.02 -10.00
CA ASP A 66 -6.19 -9.93 -8.86
C ASP A 66 -5.59 -10.43 -7.55
N ARG A 67 -4.54 -11.26 -7.57
CA ARG A 67 -3.99 -11.88 -6.35
C ARG A 67 -2.49 -11.65 -6.19
N GLY A 68 -2.08 -11.42 -4.93
CA GLY A 68 -0.69 -11.13 -4.60
C GLY A 68 0.31 -12.25 -4.93
N TYR A 69 -0.09 -13.52 -4.92
CA TYR A 69 0.82 -14.62 -5.31
C TYR A 69 1.05 -14.66 -6.83
N GLN A 70 0.08 -14.23 -7.64
CA GLN A 70 0.24 -14.22 -9.10
C GLN A 70 1.33 -13.24 -9.52
N VAL A 71 1.39 -12.07 -8.87
CA VAL A 71 2.44 -11.10 -9.17
C VAL A 71 3.79 -11.56 -8.65
N ALA A 72 3.83 -12.31 -7.56
CA ALA A 72 5.06 -12.96 -7.10
C ALA A 72 5.60 -13.96 -8.13
N GLU A 73 4.73 -14.82 -8.68
CA GLU A 73 5.08 -15.75 -9.76
C GLU A 73 5.53 -15.01 -11.03
N GLN A 74 4.77 -13.99 -11.46
CA GLN A 74 5.08 -13.20 -12.64
C GLN A 74 6.42 -12.46 -12.55
N LEU A 75 6.78 -11.96 -11.38
CA LEU A 75 8.01 -11.19 -11.15
C LEU A 75 9.17 -12.05 -10.62
N GLY A 76 8.96 -13.34 -10.35
CA GLY A 76 9.96 -14.21 -9.74
C GLY A 76 10.36 -13.78 -8.31
N LEU A 77 9.41 -13.25 -7.55
CA LEU A 77 9.62 -12.73 -6.19
C LEU A 77 9.05 -13.68 -5.13
N CYS A 78 9.55 -13.56 -3.89
CA CYS A 78 8.99 -14.28 -2.74
C CYS A 78 7.70 -13.60 -2.26
N PHE A 79 6.60 -14.34 -2.20
CA PHE A 79 5.35 -13.86 -1.59
C PHE A 79 5.38 -14.03 -0.05
N SER A 80 4.94 -13.07 0.76
CA SER A 80 4.51 -11.70 0.42
C SER A 80 5.60 -10.64 0.63
N ASN A 81 6.76 -11.01 1.18
CA ASN A 81 7.77 -10.02 1.57
C ASN A 81 8.44 -9.36 0.36
N GLY A 82 8.87 -10.14 -0.64
CA GLY A 82 9.54 -9.60 -1.83
C GLY A 82 8.63 -8.74 -2.68
N THR A 83 7.36 -9.12 -2.78
CA THR A 83 6.32 -8.33 -3.46
C THR A 83 5.96 -7.05 -2.69
N ALA A 84 5.97 -7.08 -1.36
CA ALA A 84 5.77 -5.87 -0.55
C ALA A 84 6.93 -4.86 -0.74
N ASP A 85 8.17 -5.34 -0.73
CA ASP A 85 9.34 -4.50 -0.98
C ASP A 85 9.31 -3.91 -2.40
N GLU A 86 8.98 -4.73 -3.40
CA GLU A 86 8.86 -4.28 -4.78
C GLU A 86 7.76 -3.23 -4.94
N TRP A 87 6.59 -3.43 -4.32
CA TRP A 87 5.52 -2.43 -4.31
C TRP A 87 5.99 -1.11 -3.72
N LEU A 88 6.64 -1.14 -2.56
CA LEU A 88 7.09 0.07 -1.88
C LEU A 88 8.18 0.82 -2.67
N LYS A 89 9.01 0.07 -3.40
CA LYS A 89 10.10 0.60 -4.23
C LYS A 89 9.59 1.22 -5.53
N SER A 90 8.70 0.51 -6.22
CA SER A 90 8.24 0.87 -7.58
C SER A 90 7.05 1.83 -7.59
N THR A 91 6.29 1.90 -6.50
CA THR A 91 5.04 2.67 -6.46
C THR A 91 5.25 4.12 -6.01
N PRO A 92 4.98 5.12 -6.88
CA PRO A 92 5.11 6.52 -6.49
C PRO A 92 4.13 6.91 -5.40
N GLY A 93 4.63 7.57 -4.35
CA GLY A 93 3.83 8.00 -3.20
C GLY A 93 3.55 6.90 -2.19
N ALA A 94 3.93 5.65 -2.45
CA ALA A 94 3.64 4.55 -1.54
C ALA A 94 4.31 4.74 -0.17
N CYS A 95 3.53 4.53 0.88
CA CYS A 95 4.03 4.42 2.24
C CYS A 95 3.09 3.57 3.08
N PHE A 96 3.58 3.09 4.21
CA PHE A 96 2.78 2.30 5.14
C PHE A 96 3.23 2.55 6.57
N ARG A 97 2.36 2.26 7.53
CA ARG A 97 2.71 2.18 8.95
C ARG A 97 2.32 0.81 9.44
N SER A 98 3.29 0.02 9.89
CA SER A 98 2.99 -1.27 10.51
C SER A 98 2.49 -1.06 11.95
N SER A 99 1.79 -2.06 12.45
CA SER A 99 1.36 -2.14 13.86
C SER A 99 2.53 -2.31 14.85
N VAL A 100 3.69 -2.75 14.37
CA VAL A 100 4.91 -2.95 15.19
C VAL A 100 5.79 -1.69 15.20
N GLY A 101 5.78 -0.95 14.09
CA GLY A 101 6.58 0.26 13.91
C GLY A 101 5.88 1.52 14.43
N LYS A 102 6.67 2.45 14.98
CA LYS A 102 6.17 3.79 15.37
C LYS A 102 6.25 4.84 14.25
N LYS A 103 6.92 4.50 13.14
CA LYS A 103 7.22 5.42 12.04
C LYS A 103 6.57 4.92 10.76
N VAL A 104 6.21 5.87 9.90
CA VAL A 104 5.76 5.59 8.54
C VAL A 104 6.97 5.17 7.71
N GLN A 105 6.87 4.05 7.02
CA GLN A 105 7.88 3.51 6.12
C GLN A 105 7.54 3.91 4.70
N VAL A 106 8.54 4.44 3.99
CA VAL A 106 8.44 4.94 2.62
C VAL A 106 9.56 4.30 1.82
N GLY A 107 9.33 3.98 0.55
CA GLY A 107 10.36 3.40 -0.30
C GLY A 107 11.61 4.27 -0.37
N SER A 108 11.49 5.48 -0.91
CA SER A 108 12.59 6.43 -0.99
C SER A 108 12.12 7.85 -0.72
N ARG A 109 13.06 8.78 -0.51
CA ARG A 109 12.72 10.21 -0.44
C ARG A 109 12.08 10.67 -1.73
N ALA A 110 12.52 10.21 -2.90
CA ALA A 110 11.99 10.65 -4.18
C ALA A 110 10.53 10.22 -4.40
N SER A 111 10.06 9.19 -3.70
CA SER A 111 8.70 8.68 -3.85
C SER A 111 7.62 9.68 -3.41
N LEU A 112 7.93 10.57 -2.46
CA LEU A 112 6.96 11.53 -1.90
C LEU A 112 7.04 12.93 -2.52
N ASN A 113 5.87 13.48 -2.86
CA ASN A 113 5.71 14.89 -3.21
C ASN A 113 5.67 15.80 -1.96
N ALA A 114 5.66 17.12 -2.17
CA ALA A 114 5.69 18.09 -1.07
C ALA A 114 4.47 18.01 -0.14
N LEU A 115 3.27 17.74 -0.68
CA LEU A 115 2.05 17.62 0.10
C LEU A 115 2.09 16.36 0.97
N GLU A 116 2.54 15.24 0.42
CA GLU A 116 2.63 13.98 1.13
C GLU A 116 3.62 14.06 2.29
N ARG A 117 4.80 14.64 2.05
CA ARG A 117 5.78 14.88 3.12
C ARG A 117 5.19 15.75 4.23
N ARG A 118 4.40 16.76 3.87
CA ARG A 118 3.75 17.65 4.83
C ARG A 118 2.70 16.91 5.67
N LEU A 119 1.88 16.06 5.05
CA LEU A 119 0.81 15.31 5.73
C LEU A 119 1.36 14.17 6.60
N ILE A 120 2.35 13.43 6.11
CA ILE A 120 2.99 12.35 6.88
C ILE A 120 3.78 12.93 8.05
N GLY A 121 4.39 14.10 7.86
CA GLY A 121 5.18 14.78 8.89
C GLY A 121 6.58 14.21 9.01
N LYS A 122 7.14 14.26 10.23
CA LYS A 122 8.57 14.01 10.49
C LYS A 122 8.89 12.55 10.84
N ASP A 123 7.89 11.75 11.21
CA ASP A 123 8.07 10.37 11.67
C ASP A 123 8.13 9.38 10.50
N VAL A 124 9.14 9.57 9.65
CA VAL A 124 9.36 8.78 8.43
C VAL A 124 10.68 8.02 8.48
N THR A 125 10.64 6.77 8.04
CA THR A 125 11.80 5.95 7.72
C THR A 125 11.79 5.66 6.23
N TYR A 126 12.92 5.90 5.55
CA TYR A 126 13.11 5.51 4.15
C TYR A 126 13.77 4.14 4.11
N VAL A 127 13.15 3.19 3.39
CA VAL A 127 13.55 1.78 3.40
C VAL A 127 14.65 1.50 2.38
N PHE A 128 14.63 2.20 1.25
CA PHE A 128 15.62 2.12 0.19
C PHE A 128 16.33 3.49 0.08
N GLU A 129 17.66 3.46 -0.10
CA GLU A 129 18.51 4.65 -0.18
C GLU A 129 18.22 5.52 -1.43
#